data_AF-K2BYG2-F1
#
_entry.id   AF-K2BYG2-F1
#
_cell.length_a   1.000
_cell.length_b   1.000
_cell.length_c   1.000
_cell.angle_alpha   90.00
_cell.angle_beta   90.00
_cell.angle_gamma   90.00
#
_symmetry.space_group_name_H-M   'P 1'
#
loop_
_entity.id
_entity.type
_entity.pdbx_description
1 polymer ?
#
loop_
_entity_poly.entity_id
_entity_poly.type
_entity_poly.pdbx_seq_one_letter_code
_entity_poly.pdbx_strand_id
1 'polypeptide(L)'
;MDKIKETISSIFDFFQGIVVFMAMLVMVYLFLFSPQEINGQSMFPTFYDKELLITNKIVYKLNKPKRGDIVIFKSPRNKEIDYIKRVIGLPGDEVTLKNSTFYINGTKIEEPYIGPTIVTSPGTFLKEGEPIIVPDNMYFCAGDNRQHSSD
;
A
#
# COMPACT_ATOMS: atom_id res chain seq x y z
N MET A 1 18.41 2.64 -56.48
CA MET A 1 19.20 2.91 -55.27
C MET A 1 18.37 3.67 -54.23
N ASP A 2 17.46 4.53 -54.67
CA ASP A 2 16.62 5.36 -53.79
C ASP A 2 15.57 4.57 -53.01
N LYS A 3 14.87 3.62 -53.65
CA LYS A 3 13.94 2.70 -52.94
C LYS A 3 14.58 1.90 -51.80
N ILE A 4 15.85 1.51 -51.95
CA ILE A 4 16.58 0.76 -50.91
C ILE A 4 16.88 1.70 -49.73
N LYS A 5 17.31 2.94 -50.00
CA LYS A 5 17.55 3.94 -48.95
C LYS A 5 16.27 4.34 -48.23
N GLU A 6 15.16 4.52 -48.95
CA GLU A 6 13.85 4.79 -48.36
C GLU A 6 13.38 3.64 -47.45
N THR A 7 13.55 2.40 -47.90
CA THR A 7 13.19 1.21 -47.10
C THR A 7 14.04 1.10 -45.84
N ILE A 8 15.36 1.35 -45.93
CA ILE A 8 16.27 1.35 -44.78
C ILE A 8 15.91 2.45 -43.78
N SER A 9 15.63 3.67 -44.26
CA SER A 9 15.18 4.79 -43.40
C SER A 9 13.88 4.44 -42.69
N SER A 10 12.92 3.86 -43.41
CA SER A 10 11.62 3.47 -42.84
C SER A 10 11.76 2.42 -41.73
N ILE A 11 12.69 1.45 -41.91
CA ILE A 11 13.01 0.44 -40.90
C ILE A 11 13.67 1.10 -39.67
N PHE A 12 14.56 2.07 -39.88
CA PHE A 12 15.22 2.78 -38.79
C PHE A 12 14.23 3.62 -37.97
N ASP A 13 13.33 4.34 -38.61
CA ASP A 13 12.29 5.14 -37.94
C ASP A 13 11.35 4.24 -37.13
N PHE A 14 10.96 3.08 -37.69
CA PHE A 14 10.17 2.08 -36.97
C PHE A 14 10.91 1.54 -35.74
N PHE A 15 12.18 1.19 -35.89
CA PHE A 15 13.01 0.69 -34.78
C PHE A 15 13.22 1.76 -33.70
N GLN A 16 13.49 3.01 -34.09
CA GLN A 16 13.58 4.14 -33.16
C GLN A 16 12.28 4.31 -32.38
N GLY A 17 11.13 4.20 -33.04
CA GLY A 17 9.81 4.23 -32.40
C GLY A 17 9.66 3.12 -31.34
N ILE A 18 10.06 1.89 -31.65
CA ILE A 18 10.06 0.77 -30.70
C ILE A 18 10.97 1.06 -29.50
N VAL A 19 12.18 1.56 -29.73
CA VAL A 19 13.13 1.87 -28.65
C VAL A 19 12.57 2.94 -27.72
N VAL A 20 12.00 4.01 -28.27
CA VAL A 20 11.36 5.08 -27.46
C VAL A 20 10.18 4.54 -26.68
N PHE A 21 9.33 3.72 -27.31
CA PHE A 21 8.19 3.09 -26.64
C PHE A 21 8.63 2.17 -25.48
N MET A 22 9.63 1.30 -25.72
CA MET A 22 10.19 0.42 -24.69
C MET A 22 10.84 1.22 -23.55
N ALA A 23 11.58 2.28 -23.86
CA ALA A 23 12.15 3.16 -22.85
C ALA A 23 11.06 3.83 -22.00
N MET A 24 9.96 4.25 -22.62
CA MET A 24 8.80 4.81 -21.91
C MET A 24 8.13 3.76 -21.02
N LEU A 25 7.94 2.52 -21.49
CA LEU A 25 7.41 1.42 -20.67
C LEU A 25 8.30 1.10 -19.47
N VAL A 26 9.63 1.04 -19.68
CA VAL A 26 10.60 0.85 -18.59
C VAL A 26 10.52 2.01 -17.59
N MET A 27 10.40 3.25 -18.06
CA MET A 27 10.21 4.41 -17.17
C MET A 27 8.92 4.30 -16.35
N VAL A 28 7.80 3.89 -16.97
CA VAL A 28 6.53 3.67 -16.27
C VAL A 28 6.68 2.58 -15.20
N TYR A 29 7.31 1.46 -15.54
CA TYR A 29 7.52 0.33 -14.63
C TYR A 29 8.47 0.67 -13.45
N LEU A 30 9.54 1.42 -13.71
CA LEU A 30 10.50 1.76 -12.66
C LEU A 30 9.95 2.82 -11.70
N PHE A 31 9.24 3.83 -12.21
CA PHE A 31 8.90 5.03 -11.44
C PHE A 31 7.44 5.16 -11.04
N LEU A 32 6.48 4.69 -11.84
CA LEU A 32 5.06 4.94 -11.62
C LEU A 32 4.35 3.75 -10.96
N PHE A 33 4.42 2.59 -11.60
CA PHE A 33 3.62 1.43 -11.22
C PHE A 33 4.47 0.18 -11.08
N SER A 34 4.22 -0.59 -10.02
CA SER A 34 4.91 -1.86 -9.79
C SER A 34 3.91 -2.96 -9.50
N PRO A 35 3.93 -4.08 -10.22
CA PRO A 35 3.23 -5.28 -9.80
C PRO A 35 3.87 -5.77 -8.50
N GLN A 36 3.04 -6.22 -7.56
CA GLN A 36 3.42 -6.78 -6.27
C GLN A 36 2.58 -8.02 -6.02
N GLU A 37 3.21 -9.09 -5.54
CA GLU A 37 2.51 -10.29 -5.09
C GLU A 37 2.32 -10.21 -3.57
N ILE A 38 1.09 -10.39 -3.11
CA ILE A 38 0.79 -10.47 -1.67
C ILE A 38 1.31 -11.79 -1.11
N ASN A 39 2.02 -11.69 0.00
CA ASN A 39 2.53 -12.84 0.75
C ASN A 39 1.92 -12.83 2.16
N GLY A 40 1.08 -13.81 2.45
CA GLY A 40 0.39 -13.99 3.74
C GLY A 40 -1.04 -13.46 3.76
N GLN A 41 -1.70 -13.64 4.91
CA GLN A 41 -3.15 -13.43 5.04
C GLN A 41 -3.54 -12.18 5.83
N SER A 42 -2.59 -11.31 6.16
CA SER A 42 -2.84 -10.19 7.09
C SER A 42 -3.81 -9.12 6.57
N MET A 43 -4.07 -9.11 5.26
CA MET A 43 -5.02 -8.19 4.62
C MET A 43 -6.31 -8.88 4.14
N PHE A 44 -6.53 -10.16 4.47
CA PHE A 44 -7.80 -10.82 4.17
C PHE A 44 -8.96 -10.16 4.95
N PRO A 45 -10.16 -9.98 4.37
CA PRO A 45 -10.61 -10.42 3.04
C PRO A 45 -10.32 -9.44 1.91
N THR A 46 -9.74 -8.27 2.19
CA THR A 46 -9.46 -7.24 1.18
C THR A 46 -8.49 -7.75 0.12
N PHE A 47 -7.42 -8.44 0.54
CA PHE A 47 -6.47 -9.09 -0.36
C PHE A 47 -6.20 -10.53 0.04
N TYR A 48 -6.12 -11.40 -0.96
CA TYR A 48 -5.83 -12.82 -0.79
C TYR A 48 -4.33 -13.08 -0.89
N ASP A 49 -3.88 -14.17 -0.25
CA ASP A 49 -2.51 -14.65 -0.45
C ASP A 49 -2.30 -14.97 -1.93
N LYS A 50 -1.12 -14.59 -2.46
CA LYS A 50 -0.74 -14.71 -3.88
C LYS A 50 -1.51 -13.83 -4.87
N GLU A 51 -2.33 -12.90 -4.38
CA GLU A 51 -2.95 -11.90 -5.23
C GLU A 51 -1.91 -10.93 -5.81
N LEU A 52 -2.05 -10.62 -7.10
CA LEU A 52 -1.19 -9.66 -7.80
C LEU A 52 -1.84 -8.28 -7.82
N LEU A 53 -1.17 -7.30 -7.23
CA LEU A 53 -1.62 -5.91 -7.16
C LEU A 53 -0.70 -5.00 -7.98
N ILE A 54 -1.29 -3.99 -8.61
CA ILE A 54 -0.52 -2.89 -9.20
C ILE A 54 -0.50 -1.73 -8.20
N THR A 55 0.69 -1.33 -7.79
CA THR A 55 0.88 -0.31 -6.75
C THR A 55 1.37 1.00 -7.37
N ASN A 56 0.87 2.14 -6.85
CA ASN A 56 1.31 3.47 -7.27
C ASN A 56 2.45 3.96 -6.37
N LYS A 57 3.63 4.17 -6.95
CA LYS A 57 4.84 4.61 -6.23
C LYS A 57 4.96 6.13 -6.05
N ILE A 58 4.13 6.92 -6.72
CA ILE A 58 4.27 8.38 -6.80
C ILE A 58 3.29 9.10 -5.87
N VAL A 59 2.13 8.53 -5.59
CA VAL A 59 1.06 9.23 -4.85
C VAL A 59 1.55 9.84 -3.53
N TYR A 60 2.39 9.12 -2.79
CA TYR A 60 2.93 9.60 -1.50
C TYR A 60 4.23 10.41 -1.58
N LYS A 61 4.78 10.62 -2.79
CA LYS A 61 5.80 11.65 -3.03
C LYS A 61 5.19 13.04 -3.14
N LEU A 62 3.91 13.11 -3.50
CA LEU A 62 3.17 14.36 -3.74
C LEU A 62 2.13 14.64 -2.65
N ASN A 63 1.57 13.60 -2.04
CA ASN A 63 0.52 13.70 -1.03
C ASN A 63 0.88 12.91 0.23
N LYS A 64 0.20 13.21 1.34
CA LYS A 64 0.30 12.39 2.56
C LYS A 64 -0.73 11.25 2.52
N PRO A 65 -0.41 10.05 3.06
CA PRO A 65 -1.39 9.02 3.32
C PRO A 65 -2.59 9.54 4.09
N LYS A 66 -3.77 9.05 3.71
CA LYS A 66 -5.06 9.35 4.32
C LYS A 66 -5.58 8.13 5.06
N ARG A 67 -6.52 8.37 5.98
CA ARG A 67 -7.17 7.29 6.72
C ARG A 67 -7.91 6.39 5.74
N GLY A 68 -7.75 5.08 5.91
CA GLY A 68 -8.30 4.07 5.02
C GLY A 68 -7.40 3.69 3.84
N ASP A 69 -6.35 4.46 3.54
CA ASP A 69 -5.38 4.09 2.50
C ASP A 69 -4.68 2.77 2.88
N ILE A 70 -4.41 1.94 1.87
CA ILE A 70 -3.57 0.76 2.03
C ILE A 70 -2.17 1.11 1.57
N VAL A 71 -1.20 0.90 2.45
CA VAL A 71 0.19 1.33 2.25
C VAL A 71 1.13 0.14 2.33
N ILE A 72 2.20 0.22 1.55
CA ILE A 72 3.32 -0.73 1.60
C ILE A 72 4.52 -0.02 2.20
N PHE A 73 5.14 -0.60 3.22
CA PHE A 73 6.32 -0.07 3.89
C PHE A 73 7.29 -1.17 4.32
N LYS A 74 8.55 -0.82 4.53
CA LYS A 74 9.57 -1.79 4.97
C LYS A 74 9.29 -2.26 6.39
N SER A 75 9.35 -3.57 6.62
CA SER A 75 9.23 -4.14 7.96
C SER A 75 10.32 -3.58 8.89
N PRO A 76 9.98 -3.23 10.14
CA PRO A 76 10.96 -2.74 11.10
C PRO A 76 11.97 -3.83 11.53
N ARG A 77 11.60 -5.12 11.39
CA ARG A 77 12.47 -6.25 11.77
C ARG A 77 13.42 -6.66 10.64
N ASN A 78 12.95 -6.64 9.40
CA ASN A 78 13.75 -6.99 8.22
C ASN A 78 13.37 -6.09 7.04
N LYS A 79 14.27 -5.17 6.67
CA LYS A 79 14.03 -4.19 5.59
C LYS A 79 13.94 -4.81 4.19
N GLU A 80 14.33 -6.06 4.04
CA GLU A 80 14.12 -6.82 2.80
C GLU A 80 12.66 -7.26 2.62
N ILE A 81 11.85 -7.20 3.68
CA ILE A 81 10.43 -7.58 3.65
C ILE A 81 9.55 -6.33 3.62
N ASP A 82 8.63 -6.31 2.66
CA ASP A 82 7.57 -5.31 2.55
C ASP A 82 6.33 -5.76 3.33
N TYR A 83 5.78 -4.86 4.15
CA TYR A 83 4.49 -5.03 4.81
C TYR A 83 3.43 -4.22 4.11
N ILE A 84 2.24 -4.81 3.96
CA ILE A 84 1.03 -4.15 3.48
C ILE A 84 0.04 -4.06 4.64
N LYS A 85 -0.43 -2.85 4.94
CA LYS A 85 -1.41 -2.57 6.03
C LYS A 85 -2.31 -1.41 5.64
N ARG A 86 -3.44 -1.28 6.34
CA ARG A 86 -4.34 -0.13 6.21
C ARG A 86 -4.01 0.95 7.24
N VAL A 87 -4.02 2.20 6.82
CA VAL A 87 -3.89 3.37 7.70
C VAL A 87 -5.17 3.57 8.49
N ILE A 88 -5.08 3.52 9.81
CA ILE A 88 -6.19 3.69 10.76
C ILE A 88 -6.10 5.07 11.45
N GLY A 89 -4.91 5.46 11.90
CA GLY A 89 -4.66 6.75 12.55
C GLY A 89 -3.63 7.60 11.78
N LEU A 90 -3.89 8.90 11.70
CA LEU A 90 -3.03 9.91 11.08
C LEU A 90 -2.15 10.60 12.13
N PRO A 91 -1.08 11.32 11.73
CA PRO A 91 -0.30 12.12 12.66
C PRO A 91 -1.19 13.04 13.51
N GLY A 92 -1.01 13.00 14.83
CA GLY A 92 -1.77 13.76 15.82
C GLY A 92 -3.11 13.13 16.24
N ASP A 93 -3.56 12.04 15.62
CA ASP A 93 -4.77 11.36 16.05
C ASP A 93 -4.57 10.68 17.42
N GLU A 94 -5.59 10.76 18.27
CA GLU A 94 -5.76 9.89 19.43
C GLU A 94 -6.45 8.60 18.99
N VAL A 95 -5.76 7.47 19.09
CA VAL A 95 -6.27 6.15 18.76
C VAL A 95 -6.58 5.41 20.06
N THR A 96 -7.81 4.90 20.19
CA THR A 96 -8.21 4.04 21.31
C THR A 96 -8.88 2.78 20.77
N LEU A 97 -8.64 1.64 21.41
CA LEU A 97 -9.39 0.42 21.18
C LEU A 97 -10.38 0.20 22.32
N LYS A 98 -11.68 0.06 22.01
CA LYS A 98 -12.71 -0.30 22.99
C LYS A 98 -13.67 -1.31 22.39
N ASN A 99 -13.94 -2.41 23.09
CA ASN A 99 -14.85 -3.47 22.64
C ASN A 99 -14.55 -3.89 21.19
N SER A 100 -13.28 -4.14 20.92
CA SER A 100 -12.76 -4.57 19.61
C SER A 100 -12.98 -3.60 18.45
N THR A 101 -13.29 -2.34 18.76
CA THR A 101 -13.55 -1.28 17.80
C THR A 101 -12.54 -0.14 18.00
N PHE A 102 -11.95 0.36 16.91
CA PHE A 102 -11.12 1.55 16.95
C PHE A 102 -11.97 2.82 17.09
N TYR A 103 -11.48 3.74 17.92
CA TYR A 103 -11.99 5.10 18.08
C TYR A 103 -10.85 6.05 17.75
N ILE A 104 -11.13 7.03 16.91
CA ILE A 104 -10.18 8.07 16.52
C ILE A 104 -10.70 9.41 17.02
N ASN A 105 -9.94 10.07 17.89
CA ASN A 105 -10.34 11.32 18.56
C ASN A 105 -11.72 11.20 19.22
N GLY A 106 -11.94 10.09 19.94
CA GLY A 106 -13.22 9.75 20.59
C GLY A 106 -14.35 9.30 19.66
N THR A 107 -14.18 9.36 18.34
CA THR A 107 -15.21 8.96 17.37
C THR A 107 -14.99 7.53 16.91
N LYS A 108 -16.02 6.68 17.02
CA LYS A 108 -16.00 5.32 16.48
C LYS A 108 -15.76 5.38 14.96
N ILE A 109 -14.80 4.62 14.46
CA ILE A 109 -14.63 4.49 13.01
C ILE A 109 -15.45 3.32 12.46
N GLU A 110 -15.92 3.49 11.22
CA GLU A 110 -16.55 2.42 10.47
C GLU A 110 -15.50 1.68 9.65
N GLU A 111 -15.55 0.35 9.69
CA GLU A 111 -14.60 -0.52 9.01
C GLU A 111 -15.35 -1.47 8.06
N PRO A 112 -16.00 -0.98 6.99
CA PRO A 112 -16.83 -1.81 6.10
C PRO A 112 -16.03 -2.85 5.32
N TYR A 113 -14.69 -2.76 5.34
CA TYR A 113 -13.76 -3.68 4.69
C TYR A 113 -13.44 -4.94 5.52
N ILE A 114 -13.76 -4.95 6.81
CA ILE A 114 -13.62 -6.17 7.64
C ILE A 114 -14.98 -6.84 7.83
N GLY A 115 -14.99 -8.17 7.80
CA GLY A 115 -16.20 -8.95 8.06
C GLY A 115 -16.66 -8.83 9.52
N PRO A 116 -17.94 -9.10 9.82
CA PRO A 116 -18.50 -8.99 11.17
C PRO A 116 -17.88 -9.98 12.18
N THR A 117 -17.17 -10.99 11.69
CA THR A 117 -16.46 -11.99 12.49
C THR A 117 -15.04 -11.58 12.85
N ILE A 118 -14.50 -10.51 12.27
CA ILE A 118 -13.14 -10.04 12.54
C ILE A 118 -13.16 -9.19 13.80
N VAL A 119 -12.40 -9.63 14.79
CA VAL A 119 -12.31 -8.99 16.10
C VAL A 119 -10.92 -8.39 16.27
N THR A 120 -10.87 -7.12 16.69
CA THR A 120 -9.61 -6.47 17.08
C THR A 120 -9.35 -6.74 18.56
N SER A 121 -8.26 -7.41 18.88
CA SER A 121 -7.85 -7.63 20.26
C SER A 121 -6.83 -6.57 20.71
N PRO A 122 -6.85 -6.18 21.99
CA PRO A 122 -5.77 -5.38 22.57
C PRO A 122 -4.42 -6.06 22.41
N GLY A 123 -3.39 -5.27 22.11
CA GLY A 123 -2.02 -5.73 21.95
C GLY A 123 -1.11 -5.18 23.05
N THR A 124 0.19 -5.39 22.88
CA THR A 124 1.22 -4.78 23.76
C THR A 124 1.32 -3.27 23.57
N PHE A 125 1.13 -2.80 22.34
CA PHE A 125 1.25 -1.39 21.98
C PHE A 125 -0.02 -0.59 22.25
N LEU A 126 -1.20 -1.14 21.90
CA LEU A 126 -2.49 -0.51 22.15
C LEU A 126 -3.33 -1.40 23.08
N LYS A 127 -3.50 -0.96 24.32
CA LYS A 127 -4.29 -1.67 25.34
C LYS A 127 -5.76 -1.23 25.31
N GLU A 128 -6.62 -2.04 25.90
CA GLU A 128 -8.06 -1.77 25.99
C GLU A 128 -8.31 -0.47 26.75
N GLY A 129 -8.99 0.48 26.10
CA GLY A 129 -9.38 1.77 26.67
C GLY A 129 -8.26 2.77 26.90
N GLU A 130 -6.99 2.40 26.73
CA GLU A 130 -5.83 3.29 26.86
C GLU A 130 -5.59 4.01 25.52
N PRO A 131 -5.74 5.35 25.45
CA PRO A 131 -5.47 6.09 24.23
C PRO A 131 -3.96 6.18 23.96
N ILE A 132 -3.60 6.16 22.68
CA ILE A 132 -2.27 6.52 22.20
C ILE A 132 -2.38 7.72 21.25
N ILE A 133 -1.42 8.62 21.29
CA ILE A 133 -1.31 9.71 20.31
C ILE A 133 -0.34 9.27 19.21
N VAL A 134 -0.79 9.30 17.96
CA VAL A 134 0.08 9.05 16.82
C VAL A 134 1.07 10.21 16.68
N PRO A 135 2.39 9.96 16.77
CA PRO A 135 3.37 11.03 16.67
C PRO A 135 3.34 11.75 15.32
N ASP A 136 3.92 12.95 15.30
CA ASP A 136 4.14 13.67 14.05
C ASP A 136 4.93 12.82 13.05
N ASN A 137 4.50 12.83 11.78
CA ASN A 137 5.07 12.05 10.69
C ASN A 137 5.01 10.52 10.87
N MET A 138 4.19 10.01 11.79
CA MET A 138 3.89 8.59 11.94
C MET A 138 2.43 8.29 11.61
N TYR A 139 2.15 7.03 11.31
CA TYR A 139 0.81 6.53 11.02
C TYR A 139 0.55 5.31 11.88
N PHE A 140 -0.66 5.19 12.39
CA PHE A 140 -1.11 3.96 13.03
C PHE A 140 -1.77 3.08 11.97
N CYS A 141 -1.21 1.89 11.74
CA CYS A 141 -1.66 0.99 10.70
C CYS A 141 -2.07 -0.35 11.31
N ALA A 142 -3.05 -1.01 10.71
CA ALA A 142 -3.49 -2.35 11.09
C ALA A 142 -3.73 -3.22 9.86
N GLY A 143 -3.55 -4.53 10.00
CA GLY A 143 -4.02 -5.48 9.00
C GLY A 143 -5.55 -5.58 9.01
N ASP A 144 -6.15 -5.84 7.86
CA ASP A 144 -7.60 -6.09 7.79
C ASP A 144 -7.96 -7.44 8.45
N ASN A 145 -7.04 -8.42 8.41
CA ASN A 145 -7.18 -9.68 9.13
C ASN A 145 -6.56 -9.58 10.53
N ARG A 146 -7.26 -8.91 11.46
CA ARG A 146 -6.75 -8.53 12.79
C ARG A 146 -6.07 -9.68 13.55
N GLN A 147 -6.67 -10.86 13.56
CA GLN A 147 -6.18 -12.01 14.33
C GLN A 147 -4.96 -12.70 13.69
N HIS A 148 -4.71 -12.44 12.41
CA HIS A 148 -3.60 -13.01 11.64
C HIS A 148 -2.64 -11.93 11.13
N SER A 149 -2.72 -10.73 11.71
CA SER A 149 -1.83 -9.63 11.42
C SER A 149 -0.77 -9.52 12.52
N SER A 150 0.47 -9.27 12.11
CA SER A 150 1.48 -8.71 13.01
C SER A 150 1.56 -7.22 12.69
N ASP A 151 1.00 -6.42 13.60
CA ASP A 151 0.90 -4.96 13.55
C ASP A 151 1.84 -4.32 14.57
#